data_AF-A0A7L0F9U3-F1
#
_entry.id   AF-A0A7L0F9U3-F1
#
_cell.length_a   1.000
_cell.length_b   1.000
_cell.length_c   1.000
_cell.angle_alpha   90.00
_cell.angle_beta   90.00
_cell.angle_gamma   90.00
#
_symmetry.space_group_name_H-M   'P 1'
#
loop_
_entity.id
_entity.type
_entity.pdbx_description
1 polymer ?
#
loop_
_entity_poly.entity_id
_entity_poly.type
_entity_poly.pdbx_seq_one_letter_code
_entity_poly.pdbx_strand_id
1 'polypeptide(L)'
;SSPTVESENVTAHDSYSGLQKSVHILSMVVYSIACLLGVTGNGLVVWIAGFKMKKTVNSVWFLNLAIADFIFTFFLPLSIAYTALGFHWPFGKLLCKLNSTIAFLNMFASVFLLTVISMDRCVSVAFPVWSHNRRSPELATRIALGTWVLALLLSSPYLVFRDTVVGSRNMTSCYNNFALSDDYTSEATRSLWRMRHKAMIITRFFCGFLIPFMVILICYSIVAVKMKRRQLANSAKPYRIIIAVTVSFFLCYFPYHVFSLLEISKNSSSHEMKMALYIGIPLVSSLAFFNSCINPILYVFVGPDFKEKFRQSILSTFEGAFSEESVLGSLTSRRKSRSASEVEVPRV
;
A
#
# COMPACT_ATOMS: atom_id res chain seq x y z
N SER A 1 -45.43 -12.14 28.47
CA SER A 1 -44.01 -11.90 28.14
C SER A 1 -43.60 -13.00 27.18
N SER A 2 -43.50 -12.70 25.89
CA SER A 2 -43.54 -13.71 24.83
C SER A 2 -42.19 -14.42 24.65
N PRO A 3 -42.13 -15.76 24.71
CA PRO A 3 -40.90 -16.55 24.55
C PRO A 3 -40.26 -16.45 23.15
N THR A 4 -41.02 -15.96 22.16
CA THR A 4 -40.55 -15.78 20.77
C THR A 4 -39.52 -14.66 20.61
N VAL A 5 -39.64 -13.57 21.36
CA VAL A 5 -38.69 -12.43 21.31
C VAL A 5 -37.35 -12.81 21.96
N GLU A 6 -37.40 -13.66 22.99
CA GLU A 6 -36.21 -14.19 23.65
C GLU A 6 -35.46 -15.19 22.75
N SER A 7 -36.18 -16.06 22.03
CA SER A 7 -35.57 -16.97 21.05
C SER A 7 -34.99 -16.26 19.82
N GLU A 8 -35.62 -15.19 19.33
CA GLU A 8 -35.09 -14.38 18.23
C GLU A 8 -33.82 -13.62 18.63
N ASN A 9 -33.77 -13.08 19.85
CA ASN A 9 -32.57 -12.41 20.35
C ASN A 9 -31.40 -13.38 20.60
N VAL A 10 -31.67 -14.60 21.07
CA VAL A 10 -30.65 -15.64 21.27
C VAL A 10 -30.09 -16.15 19.93
N THR A 11 -30.96 -16.43 18.95
CA THR A 11 -30.53 -16.88 17.61
C THR A 11 -29.78 -15.80 16.83
N ALA A 12 -30.19 -14.54 16.96
CA ALA A 12 -29.45 -13.41 16.39
C ALA A 12 -28.07 -13.29 17.05
N HIS A 13 -27.99 -13.31 18.38
CA HIS A 13 -26.73 -13.22 19.13
C HIS A 13 -25.75 -14.36 18.80
N ASP A 14 -26.24 -15.59 18.67
CA ASP A 14 -25.41 -16.75 18.29
C ASP A 14 -24.91 -16.63 16.85
N SER A 15 -25.75 -16.18 15.91
CA SER A 15 -25.36 -15.90 14.53
C SER A 15 -24.28 -14.82 14.43
N TYR A 16 -24.39 -13.74 15.21
CA TYR A 16 -23.38 -12.67 15.27
C TYR A 16 -22.05 -13.18 15.82
N SER A 17 -22.09 -14.00 16.87
CA SER A 17 -20.88 -14.60 17.45
C SER A 17 -20.16 -15.54 16.46
N GLY A 18 -20.93 -16.28 15.64
CA GLY A 18 -20.42 -17.14 14.59
C GLY A 18 -19.78 -16.34 13.45
N LEU A 19 -20.44 -15.27 12.99
CA LEU A 19 -19.91 -14.39 11.95
C LEU A 19 -18.60 -13.71 12.39
N GLN A 20 -18.53 -13.27 13.64
CA GLN A 20 -17.33 -12.66 14.21
C GLN A 20 -16.13 -13.63 14.20
N LYS A 21 -16.35 -14.88 14.65
CA LYS A 21 -15.31 -15.92 14.61
C LYS A 21 -14.83 -16.17 13.19
N SER A 22 -15.76 -16.29 12.23
CA SER A 22 -15.45 -16.48 10.81
C SER A 22 -14.61 -15.34 10.24
N VAL A 23 -14.92 -14.09 10.57
CA VAL A 23 -14.18 -12.90 10.11
C VAL A 23 -12.76 -12.87 10.69
N HIS A 24 -12.59 -13.22 11.95
CA HIS A 24 -11.25 -13.32 12.55
C HIS A 24 -10.42 -14.43 11.92
N ILE A 25 -11.01 -15.61 11.69
CA ILE A 25 -10.36 -16.72 11.00
C ILE A 25 -9.94 -16.30 9.58
N LEU A 26 -10.85 -15.68 8.83
CA LEU A 26 -10.55 -15.18 7.49
C LEU A 26 -9.41 -14.15 7.51
N SER A 27 -9.43 -13.21 8.45
CA SER A 27 -8.36 -12.20 8.60
C SER A 27 -7.01 -12.86 8.88
N MET A 28 -6.96 -13.86 9.77
CA MET A 28 -5.74 -14.63 10.05
C MET A 28 -5.22 -15.39 8.84
N VAL A 29 -6.11 -16.01 8.05
CA VAL A 29 -5.74 -16.69 6.81
C VAL A 29 -5.13 -15.69 5.82
N VAL A 30 -5.78 -14.54 5.62
CA VAL A 30 -5.28 -13.49 4.72
C VAL A 30 -3.93 -12.96 5.19
N TYR A 31 -3.75 -12.68 6.48
CA TYR A 31 -2.47 -12.24 7.03
C TYR A 31 -1.37 -13.31 6.87
N SER A 32 -1.70 -14.59 7.04
CA SER A 32 -0.73 -15.68 6.87
C SER A 32 -0.26 -15.81 5.43
N ILE A 33 -1.19 -15.74 4.47
CA ILE A 33 -0.87 -15.71 3.04
C ILE A 33 -0.04 -14.48 2.72
N ALA A 34 -0.43 -13.30 3.22
CA ALA A 34 0.30 -12.05 3.00
C ALA A 34 1.71 -12.09 3.58
N CYS A 35 1.91 -12.73 4.73
CA CYS A 35 3.21 -12.93 5.33
C CYS A 35 4.08 -13.83 4.45
N LEU A 36 3.57 -15.00 4.05
CA LEU A 36 4.33 -15.97 3.24
C LEU A 36 4.73 -15.37 1.88
N LEU A 37 3.77 -14.82 1.16
CA LEU A 37 4.00 -14.22 -0.16
C LEU A 37 4.81 -12.92 -0.07
N GLY A 38 4.57 -12.13 0.98
CA GLY A 38 5.25 -10.86 1.20
C GLY A 38 6.72 -11.03 1.53
N VAL A 39 7.06 -11.90 2.48
CA VAL A 39 8.45 -12.16 2.88
C VAL A 39 9.23 -12.79 1.73
N THR A 40 8.68 -13.82 1.08
CA THR A 40 9.36 -14.51 -0.03
C THR A 40 9.45 -13.65 -1.29
N GLY A 41 8.33 -13.06 -1.71
CA GLY A 41 8.23 -12.25 -2.93
C GLY A 41 9.02 -10.95 -2.83
N ASN A 42 8.77 -10.14 -1.79
CA ASN A 42 9.50 -8.88 -1.64
C ASN A 42 10.98 -9.11 -1.28
N GLY A 43 11.30 -10.16 -0.51
CA GLY A 43 12.68 -10.55 -0.24
C GLY A 43 13.45 -10.90 -1.52
N LEU A 44 12.80 -11.62 -2.44
CA LEU A 44 13.35 -11.91 -3.77
C LEU A 44 13.57 -10.63 -4.60
N VAL A 45 12.61 -9.70 -4.58
CA VAL A 45 12.76 -8.40 -5.27
C VAL A 45 13.93 -7.61 -4.69
N VAL A 46 14.05 -7.56 -3.36
CA VAL A 46 15.17 -6.89 -2.66
C VAL A 46 16.50 -7.51 -3.06
N TRP A 47 16.61 -8.85 -3.10
CA TRP A 47 17.80 -9.53 -3.58
C TRP A 47 18.11 -9.12 -5.02
N ILE A 48 17.18 -9.36 -5.94
CA ILE A 48 17.43 -9.19 -7.38
C ILE A 48 17.77 -7.72 -7.70
N ALA A 49 16.93 -6.78 -7.26
CA ALA A 49 17.10 -5.36 -7.56
C ALA A 49 18.29 -4.73 -6.82
N GLY A 50 18.66 -5.26 -5.64
CA GLY A 50 19.77 -4.76 -4.83
C GLY A 50 21.14 -5.30 -5.25
N PHE A 51 21.23 -6.58 -5.66
CA PHE A 51 22.52 -7.26 -5.83
C PHE A 51 22.75 -7.86 -7.22
N LYS A 52 21.70 -8.14 -8.01
CA LYS A 52 21.83 -8.83 -9.31
C LYS A 52 21.61 -7.92 -10.51
N MET A 53 20.86 -6.83 -10.34
CA MET A 53 20.54 -5.90 -11.42
C MET A 53 21.41 -4.63 -11.39
N LYS A 54 21.62 -4.04 -12.56
CA LYS A 54 22.21 -2.70 -12.66
C LYS A 54 21.31 -1.68 -11.99
N LYS A 55 21.90 -0.74 -11.25
CA LYS A 55 21.17 0.33 -10.57
C LYS A 55 20.62 1.33 -11.59
N THR A 56 19.30 1.37 -11.74
CA THR A 56 18.55 2.33 -12.56
C THR A 56 17.62 3.16 -11.66
N VAL A 57 16.99 4.20 -12.19
CA VAL A 57 16.02 4.99 -11.41
C VAL A 57 14.79 4.13 -11.06
N ASN A 58 14.31 3.32 -12.00
CA ASN A 58 13.24 2.36 -11.75
C ASN A 58 13.60 1.30 -10.73
N SER A 59 14.81 0.71 -10.82
CA SER A 59 15.21 -0.31 -9.85
C SER A 59 15.30 0.29 -8.44
N VAL A 60 15.70 1.56 -8.28
CA VAL A 60 15.66 2.26 -6.99
C VAL A 60 14.24 2.39 -6.45
N TRP A 61 13.27 2.78 -7.27
CA TRP A 61 11.88 2.93 -6.83
C TRP A 61 11.26 1.61 -6.37
N PHE A 62 11.38 0.56 -7.20
CA PHE A 62 10.83 -0.75 -6.89
C PHE A 62 11.57 -1.42 -5.73
N LEU A 63 12.88 -1.20 -5.60
CA LEU A 63 13.64 -1.67 -4.44
C LEU A 63 13.13 -1.03 -3.14
N ASN A 64 12.92 0.29 -3.11
CA ASN A 64 12.39 0.95 -1.91
C ASN A 64 10.97 0.49 -1.57
N LEU A 65 10.13 0.27 -2.57
CA LEU A 65 8.78 -0.26 -2.38
C LEU A 65 8.82 -1.69 -1.80
N ALA A 66 9.66 -2.56 -2.36
CA ALA A 66 9.88 -3.91 -1.85
C ALA A 66 10.47 -3.93 -0.43
N ILE A 67 11.37 -2.99 -0.08
CA ILE A 67 11.88 -2.86 1.29
C ILE A 67 10.75 -2.51 2.26
N ALA A 68 9.88 -1.55 1.92
CA ALA A 68 8.74 -1.19 2.77
C ALA A 68 7.80 -2.39 2.99
N ASP A 69 7.40 -3.05 1.90
CA ASP A 69 6.51 -4.21 1.94
C ASP A 69 7.15 -5.40 2.68
N PHE A 70 8.46 -5.64 2.50
CA PHE A 70 9.20 -6.69 3.21
C PHE A 70 9.24 -6.43 4.71
N ILE A 71 9.61 -5.21 5.15
CA ILE A 71 9.64 -4.87 6.58
C ILE A 71 8.26 -5.08 7.18
N PHE A 72 7.20 -4.60 6.53
CA PHE A 72 5.85 -4.79 7.02
C PHE A 72 5.45 -6.26 7.13
N THR A 73 5.65 -7.04 6.07
CA THR A 73 5.27 -8.46 6.03
C THR A 73 6.11 -9.32 6.98
N PHE A 74 7.35 -8.92 7.27
CA PHE A 74 8.20 -9.57 8.27
C PHE A 74 7.68 -9.42 9.70
N PHE A 75 7.06 -8.27 10.04
CA PHE A 75 6.46 -8.04 11.37
C PHE A 75 4.99 -8.49 11.46
N LEU A 76 4.35 -8.81 10.34
CA LEU A 76 2.97 -9.27 10.26
C LEU A 76 2.63 -10.50 11.16
N PRO A 77 3.55 -11.46 11.40
CA PRO A 77 3.32 -12.56 12.35
C PRO A 77 2.89 -12.11 13.75
N LEU A 78 3.33 -10.94 14.22
CA LEU A 78 2.88 -10.41 15.52
C LEU A 78 1.37 -10.10 15.53
N SER A 79 0.85 -9.61 14.41
CA SER A 79 -0.59 -9.33 14.25
C SER A 79 -1.40 -10.62 14.10
N ILE A 80 -0.82 -11.64 13.46
CA ILE A 80 -1.41 -12.99 13.38
C ILE A 80 -1.52 -13.59 14.78
N ALA A 81 -0.41 -13.59 15.54
CA ALA A 81 -0.38 -14.12 16.89
C ALA A 81 -1.33 -13.36 17.83
N TYR A 82 -1.38 -12.02 17.73
CA TYR A 82 -2.34 -11.20 18.48
C TYR A 82 -3.80 -11.63 18.23
N THR A 83 -4.15 -11.90 16.97
CA THR A 83 -5.51 -12.34 16.61
C THR A 83 -5.76 -13.79 17.07
N ALA A 84 -4.78 -14.68 16.92
CA ALA A 84 -4.87 -16.08 17.32
C ALA A 84 -5.01 -16.26 18.85
N LEU A 85 -4.38 -15.39 19.63
CA LEU A 85 -4.46 -15.36 21.09
C LEU A 85 -5.72 -14.62 21.61
N GLY A 86 -6.70 -14.35 20.76
CA GLY A 86 -7.95 -13.70 21.17
C GLY A 86 -7.76 -12.23 21.58
N PHE A 87 -6.92 -11.49 20.85
CA PHE A 87 -6.55 -10.10 21.14
C PHE A 87 -5.73 -9.90 22.42
N HIS A 88 -4.96 -10.93 22.80
CA HIS A 88 -3.90 -10.84 23.79
C HIS A 88 -2.57 -10.41 23.15
N TRP A 89 -1.91 -9.40 23.72
CA TRP A 89 -0.61 -8.90 23.29
C TRP A 89 0.50 -9.25 24.31
N PRO A 90 1.19 -10.39 24.16
CA PRO A 90 2.24 -10.82 25.10
C PRO A 90 3.62 -10.20 24.82
N PHE A 91 3.80 -9.50 23.69
CA PHE A 91 5.12 -9.08 23.18
C PHE A 91 5.68 -7.79 23.82
N GLY A 92 5.00 -7.26 24.83
CA GLY A 92 5.41 -6.03 25.52
C GLY A 92 5.13 -4.73 24.75
N LYS A 93 5.31 -3.60 25.44
CA LYS A 93 4.94 -2.26 24.98
C LYS A 93 5.72 -1.80 23.74
N LEU A 94 7.02 -2.11 23.66
CA LEU A 94 7.87 -1.72 22.53
C LEU A 94 7.36 -2.32 21.22
N LEU A 95 7.11 -3.63 21.17
CA LEU A 95 6.62 -4.28 19.96
C LEU A 95 5.18 -3.86 19.62
N CYS A 96 4.33 -3.52 20.59
CA CYS A 96 2.99 -2.97 20.31
C CYS A 96 3.08 -1.65 19.54
N LYS A 97 3.97 -0.75 19.99
CA LYS A 97 4.24 0.53 19.34
C LYS A 97 4.86 0.33 17.95
N LEU A 98 5.89 -0.52 17.84
CA LEU A 98 6.58 -0.78 16.57
C LEU A 98 5.67 -1.44 15.54
N ASN A 99 4.90 -2.48 15.89
CA ASN A 99 4.03 -3.20 14.96
C ASN A 99 3.02 -2.26 14.28
N SER A 100 2.38 -1.38 15.08
CA SER A 100 1.45 -0.39 14.52
C SER A 100 2.16 0.66 13.68
N THR A 101 3.31 1.16 14.15
CA THR A 101 4.09 2.19 13.44
C THR A 101 4.57 1.66 12.09
N ILE A 102 5.07 0.42 12.02
CA ILE A 102 5.51 -0.24 10.80
C ILE A 102 4.36 -0.37 9.80
N ALA A 103 3.14 -0.73 10.25
CA ALA A 103 1.97 -0.80 9.38
C ALA A 103 1.64 0.55 8.72
N PHE A 104 1.66 1.64 9.49
CA PHE A 104 1.40 2.98 8.95
C PHE A 104 2.57 3.54 8.13
N LEU A 105 3.81 3.25 8.54
CA LEU A 105 5.00 3.59 7.77
C LEU A 105 4.96 2.95 6.39
N ASN A 106 4.59 1.67 6.31
CA ASN A 106 4.43 0.98 5.03
C ASN A 106 3.37 1.65 4.15
N MET A 107 2.19 1.94 4.69
CA MET A 107 1.14 2.66 3.96
C MET A 107 1.64 3.99 3.38
N PHE A 108 2.26 4.84 4.20
CA PHE A 108 2.77 6.14 3.76
C PHE A 108 3.94 6.00 2.78
N ALA A 109 4.92 5.14 3.06
CA ALA A 109 6.06 4.91 2.19
C ALA A 109 5.60 4.40 0.81
N SER A 110 4.72 3.39 0.78
CA SER A 110 4.21 2.81 -0.46
C SER A 110 3.42 3.83 -1.29
N VAL A 111 2.50 4.60 -0.69
CA VAL A 111 1.74 5.60 -1.46
C VAL A 111 2.62 6.75 -1.95
N PHE A 112 3.58 7.21 -1.16
CA PHE A 112 4.50 8.26 -1.58
C PHE A 112 5.47 7.79 -2.66
N LEU A 113 5.98 6.56 -2.57
CA LEU A 113 6.78 5.96 -3.62
C LEU A 113 5.98 5.84 -4.92
N LEU A 114 4.72 5.37 -4.85
CA LEU A 114 3.84 5.32 -6.03
C LEU A 114 3.60 6.71 -6.62
N THR A 115 3.40 7.72 -5.78
CA THR A 115 3.25 9.11 -6.22
C THR A 115 4.50 9.61 -6.94
N VAL A 116 5.68 9.38 -6.36
CA VAL A 116 6.97 9.76 -6.95
C VAL A 116 7.21 9.01 -8.27
N ILE A 117 6.88 7.71 -8.34
CA ILE A 117 6.96 6.93 -9.57
C ILE A 117 6.05 7.54 -10.66
N SER A 118 4.80 7.87 -10.33
CA SER A 118 3.88 8.51 -11.28
C SER A 118 4.37 9.89 -11.74
N MET A 119 4.96 10.68 -10.83
CA MET A 119 5.57 11.97 -11.16
C MET A 119 6.80 11.80 -12.07
N ASP A 120 7.71 10.86 -11.78
CA ASP A 120 8.89 10.54 -12.62
C ASP A 120 8.46 10.19 -14.04
N ARG A 121 7.39 9.39 -14.18
CA ARG A 121 6.81 9.04 -15.49
C ARG A 121 6.23 10.27 -16.19
N CYS A 122 5.45 11.08 -15.49
CA CYS A 122 4.86 12.29 -16.03
C CYS A 122 5.95 13.25 -16.54
N VAL A 123 7.00 13.48 -15.76
CA VAL A 123 8.13 14.34 -16.15
C VAL A 123 8.89 13.74 -17.34
N SER A 124 9.11 12.43 -17.37
CA SER A 124 9.81 11.77 -18.48
C SER A 124 9.06 11.87 -19.81
N VAL A 125 7.73 11.86 -19.77
CA VAL A 125 6.89 12.01 -20.97
C VAL A 125 6.71 13.49 -21.37
N ALA A 126 6.48 14.37 -20.39
CA ALA A 126 6.24 15.79 -20.61
C ALA A 126 7.52 16.52 -21.04
N PHE A 127 8.66 16.20 -20.42
CA PHE A 127 9.95 16.88 -20.57
C PHE A 127 11.09 15.88 -20.87
N PRO A 128 11.09 15.24 -22.06
CA PRO A 128 12.02 14.15 -22.38
C PRO A 128 13.50 14.57 -22.37
N VAL A 129 13.82 15.80 -22.79
CA VAL A 129 15.21 16.32 -22.80
C VAL A 129 15.74 16.53 -21.38
N TRP A 130 14.92 17.12 -20.50
CA TRP A 130 15.30 17.31 -19.11
C TRP A 130 15.47 15.96 -18.40
N SER A 131 14.53 15.03 -18.62
CA SER A 131 14.60 13.69 -18.05
C SER A 131 15.88 12.98 -18.48
N HIS A 132 16.21 12.96 -19.77
CA HIS A 132 17.44 12.35 -20.26
C HIS A 132 18.72 12.90 -19.59
N ASN A 133 18.77 14.20 -19.30
CA ASN A 133 19.98 14.85 -18.79
C ASN A 133 20.09 14.90 -17.26
N ARG A 134 18.98 14.85 -16.52
CA ARG A 134 18.95 15.02 -15.05
C ARG A 134 18.46 13.80 -14.28
N ARG A 135 17.71 12.90 -14.92
CA ARG A 135 17.17 11.69 -14.29
C ARG A 135 18.30 10.70 -14.05
N SER A 136 18.77 10.61 -12.81
CA SER A 136 19.86 9.73 -12.39
C SER A 136 19.49 8.91 -11.15
N PRO A 137 20.09 7.71 -10.96
CA PRO A 137 19.82 6.87 -9.79
C PRO A 137 20.20 7.53 -8.45
N GLU A 138 21.15 8.46 -8.46
CA GLU A 138 21.56 9.25 -7.29
C GLU A 138 20.48 10.25 -6.87
N LEU A 139 19.88 10.96 -7.82
CA LEU A 139 18.74 11.83 -7.57
C LEU A 139 17.54 11.01 -7.07
N ALA A 140 17.26 9.87 -7.69
CA ALA A 140 16.21 8.96 -7.24
C ALA A 140 16.44 8.47 -5.80
N THR A 141 17.67 8.12 -5.45
CA THR A 141 18.03 7.71 -4.08
C THR A 141 17.78 8.86 -3.07
N ARG A 142 18.16 10.10 -3.40
CA ARG A 142 17.90 11.27 -2.54
C ARG A 142 16.43 11.55 -2.34
N ILE A 143 15.63 11.45 -3.42
CA ILE A 143 14.17 11.60 -3.34
C ILE A 143 13.57 10.47 -2.49
N ALA A 144 14.01 9.22 -2.66
CA ALA A 144 13.56 8.10 -1.85
C ALA A 144 13.86 8.31 -0.36
N LEU A 145 15.05 8.81 -0.01
CA LEU A 145 15.37 9.19 1.37
C LEU A 145 14.41 10.26 1.92
N GLY A 146 14.13 11.30 1.13
CA GLY A 146 13.13 12.31 1.51
C GLY A 146 11.74 11.73 1.72
N THR A 147 11.32 10.79 0.86
CA THR A 147 10.07 10.04 1.00
C THR A 147 10.02 9.24 2.29
N TRP A 148 11.09 8.53 2.65
CA TRP A 148 11.19 7.79 3.91
C TRP A 148 11.10 8.71 5.12
N VAL A 149 11.79 9.85 5.10
CA VAL A 149 11.72 10.85 6.19
C VAL A 149 10.29 11.36 6.36
N LEU A 150 9.61 11.70 5.26
CA LEU A 150 8.22 12.16 5.31
C LEU A 150 7.27 11.07 5.83
N ALA A 151 7.44 9.82 5.37
CA ALA A 151 6.65 8.69 5.82
C ALA A 151 6.86 8.41 7.32
N LEU A 152 8.12 8.46 7.79
CA LEU A 152 8.47 8.32 9.20
C LEU A 152 7.83 9.43 10.04
N LEU A 153 7.92 10.68 9.59
CA LEU A 153 7.32 11.83 10.28
C LEU A 153 5.81 11.66 10.45
N LEU A 154 5.09 11.24 9.39
CA LEU A 154 3.65 11.00 9.46
C LEU A 154 3.26 9.72 10.21
N SER A 155 4.14 8.72 10.28
CA SER A 155 3.94 7.52 11.09
C SER A 155 4.27 7.72 12.58
N SER A 156 5.08 8.72 12.92
CA SER A 156 5.59 8.94 14.29
C SER A 156 4.49 9.10 15.36
N PRO A 157 3.33 9.74 15.11
CA PRO A 157 2.32 9.86 16.14
C PRO A 157 1.70 8.50 16.53
N TYR A 158 1.71 7.52 15.63
CA TYR A 158 1.26 6.16 15.95
C TYR A 158 2.21 5.44 16.92
N LEU A 159 3.50 5.79 16.91
CA LEU A 159 4.46 5.32 17.91
C LEU A 159 4.15 5.92 19.29
N VAL A 160 3.82 7.22 19.32
CA VAL A 160 3.52 7.96 20.54
C VAL A 160 2.23 7.47 21.17
N PHE A 161 1.13 7.43 20.41
CA PHE A 161 -0.21 7.16 20.92
C PHE A 161 -0.54 5.67 21.10
N ARG A 162 0.33 4.75 20.68
CA ARG A 162 0.15 3.32 21.00
C ARG A 162 0.58 2.99 22.42
N ASP A 163 -0.25 2.22 23.11
CA ASP A 163 0.05 1.72 24.45
C ASP A 163 -0.55 0.32 24.71
N THR A 164 -0.13 -0.28 25.82
CA THR A 164 -0.61 -1.55 26.35
C THR A 164 -1.39 -1.33 27.64
N VAL A 165 -2.55 -1.95 27.77
CA VAL A 165 -3.34 -1.97 29.01
C VAL A 165 -3.62 -3.41 29.43
N VAL A 166 -3.54 -3.68 30.72
CA VAL A 166 -3.93 -4.98 31.30
C VAL A 166 -5.40 -4.92 31.67
N GLY A 167 -6.22 -5.71 30.98
CA GLY A 167 -7.65 -5.84 31.26
C GLY A 167 -7.95 -6.79 32.43
N SER A 168 -9.23 -6.88 32.79
CA SER A 168 -9.76 -7.57 33.98
C SER A 168 -9.51 -9.08 34.07
N ARG A 169 -9.04 -9.72 32.98
CA ARG A 169 -8.72 -11.16 32.90
C ARG A 169 -7.22 -11.42 32.75
N ASN A 170 -6.38 -10.51 33.24
CA ASN A 170 -4.93 -10.50 33.01
C ASN A 170 -4.57 -10.51 31.50
N MET A 171 -5.47 -9.95 30.68
CA MET A 171 -5.34 -9.92 29.23
C MET A 171 -4.76 -8.57 28.83
N THR A 172 -3.53 -8.57 28.33
CA THR A 172 -2.90 -7.37 27.80
C THR A 172 -3.43 -7.05 26.41
N SER A 173 -3.93 -5.83 26.17
CA SER A 173 -4.36 -5.37 24.85
C SER A 173 -3.50 -4.21 24.36
N CYS A 174 -3.13 -4.24 23.07
CA CYS A 174 -2.45 -3.14 22.40
C CYS A 174 -3.51 -2.18 21.84
N TYR A 175 -3.67 -0.99 22.44
CA TYR A 175 -4.76 -0.05 22.14
C TYR A 175 -4.25 1.37 21.80
N ASN A 176 -5.13 2.26 21.33
CA ASN A 176 -4.79 3.64 21.00
C ASN A 176 -5.09 4.55 22.19
N ASN A 177 -4.05 5.08 22.83
CA ASN A 177 -4.12 6.06 23.90
C ASN A 177 -3.90 7.48 23.37
N PHE A 178 -4.90 8.02 22.65
CA PHE A 178 -4.81 9.39 22.11
C PHE A 178 -4.82 10.47 23.21
N ALA A 179 -5.34 10.16 24.39
CA ALA A 179 -5.32 11.06 25.54
C ALA A 179 -3.93 11.14 26.20
N LEU A 180 -3.09 10.11 26.06
CA LEU A 180 -1.89 9.89 26.88
C LEU A 180 -2.21 9.92 28.38
N SER A 181 -3.37 9.39 28.73
CA SER A 181 -3.91 9.33 30.10
C SER A 181 -4.57 7.98 30.32
N ASP A 182 -4.44 7.44 31.53
CA ASP A 182 -5.17 6.24 31.96
C ASP A 182 -6.54 6.61 32.57
N ASP A 183 -6.75 7.89 32.92
CA ASP A 183 -8.01 8.40 33.45
C ASP A 183 -8.80 9.16 32.38
N TYR A 184 -10.00 8.66 32.06
CA TYR A 184 -10.94 9.21 31.07
C TYR A 184 -12.20 9.83 31.71
N THR A 185 -12.20 10.07 33.02
CA THR A 185 -13.35 10.64 33.72
C THR A 185 -13.62 12.08 33.30
N SER A 186 -12.58 12.89 33.16
CA SER A 186 -12.71 14.31 32.81
C SER A 186 -13.19 14.52 31.36
N GLU A 187 -14.10 15.48 31.16
CA GLU A 187 -14.55 15.87 29.81
C GLU A 187 -13.40 16.46 28.98
N ALA A 188 -12.41 17.09 29.63
CA ALA A 188 -11.20 17.58 28.98
C ALA A 188 -10.38 16.44 28.35
N THR A 189 -10.16 15.33 29.08
CA THR A 189 -9.45 14.16 28.55
C THR A 189 -10.21 13.53 27.38
N ARG A 190 -11.54 13.36 27.52
CA ARG A 190 -12.38 12.78 26.47
C ARG A 190 -12.43 13.67 25.22
N SER A 191 -12.49 14.99 25.37
CA SER A 191 -12.47 15.91 24.23
C SER A 191 -11.12 15.91 23.52
N LEU A 192 -10.00 15.86 24.25
CA LEU A 192 -8.65 15.72 23.70
C LEU A 192 -8.47 14.42 22.91
N TRP A 193 -8.95 13.29 23.45
CA TRP A 193 -8.94 12.01 22.75
C TRP A 193 -9.70 12.09 21.43
N ARG A 194 -10.93 12.65 21.44
CA ARG A 194 -11.75 12.80 20.23
C ARG A 194 -11.07 13.68 19.19
N MET A 195 -10.50 14.82 19.60
CA MET A 195 -9.80 15.75 18.72
C MET A 195 -8.59 15.07 18.05
N ARG A 196 -7.72 14.44 18.84
CA ARG A 196 -6.52 13.75 18.32
C ARG A 196 -6.88 12.56 17.45
N HIS A 197 -7.86 11.74 17.85
CA HIS A 197 -8.31 10.62 17.04
C HIS A 197 -8.83 11.08 15.67
N LYS A 198 -9.67 12.13 15.65
CA LYS A 198 -10.16 12.74 14.41
C LYS A 198 -9.02 13.28 13.56
N ALA A 199 -8.09 14.04 14.16
CA ALA A 199 -6.93 14.57 13.45
C ALA A 199 -6.10 13.47 12.80
N MET A 200 -5.84 12.37 13.52
CA MET A 200 -5.11 11.22 13.00
C MET A 200 -5.79 10.57 11.79
N ILE A 201 -7.11 10.35 11.85
CA ILE A 201 -7.88 9.78 10.73
C ILE A 201 -7.88 10.73 9.53
N ILE A 202 -8.13 12.02 9.76
CA ILE A 202 -8.20 13.04 8.70
C ILE A 202 -6.83 13.20 8.03
N THR A 203 -5.76 13.40 8.79
CA THR A 203 -4.40 13.49 8.25
C THR A 203 -4.04 12.23 7.47
N ARG A 204 -4.37 11.04 7.98
CA ARG A 204 -4.17 9.78 7.27
C ARG A 204 -4.93 9.73 5.95
N PHE A 205 -6.18 10.18 5.92
CA PHE A 205 -6.99 10.19 4.69
C PHE A 205 -6.41 11.15 3.65
N PHE A 206 -6.07 12.38 4.03
CA PHE A 206 -5.54 13.36 3.08
C PHE A 206 -4.15 12.99 2.59
N CYS A 207 -3.21 12.73 3.51
CA CYS A 207 -1.82 12.46 3.17
C CYS A 207 -1.59 11.03 2.67
N GLY A 208 -2.34 10.06 3.17
CA GLY A 208 -2.18 8.65 2.80
C GLY A 208 -3.05 8.20 1.62
N PHE A 209 -4.01 9.02 1.19
CA PHE A 209 -4.95 8.63 0.14
C PHE A 209 -5.28 9.76 -0.83
N LEU A 210 -5.98 10.81 -0.41
CA LEU A 210 -6.61 11.77 -1.34
C LEU A 210 -5.59 12.60 -2.11
N ILE A 211 -4.61 13.22 -1.44
CA ILE A 211 -3.58 14.03 -2.10
C ILE A 211 -2.75 13.16 -3.07
N PRO A 212 -2.20 12.00 -2.64
CA PRO A 212 -1.53 11.08 -3.56
C PRO A 212 -2.40 10.67 -4.76
N PHE A 213 -3.65 10.31 -4.52
CA PHE A 213 -4.58 9.89 -5.57
C PHE A 213 -4.75 10.98 -6.63
N MET A 214 -4.99 12.23 -6.20
CA MET A 214 -5.15 13.35 -7.12
C MET A 214 -3.89 13.63 -7.93
N VAL A 215 -2.71 13.60 -7.30
CA VAL A 215 -1.42 13.80 -7.99
C VAL A 215 -1.20 12.71 -9.04
N ILE A 216 -1.43 11.45 -8.66
CA ILE A 216 -1.29 10.28 -9.54
C ILE A 216 -2.26 10.38 -10.72
N LEU A 217 -3.53 10.72 -10.46
CA LEU A 217 -4.56 10.88 -11.48
C LEU A 217 -4.14 11.94 -12.51
N ILE A 218 -3.72 13.13 -12.05
CA ILE A 218 -3.24 14.21 -12.90
C ILE A 218 -2.03 13.76 -13.72
N CYS A 219 -1.05 13.08 -13.09
CA CYS A 219 0.13 12.57 -13.76
C CYS A 219 -0.23 11.61 -14.91
N TYR A 220 -1.12 10.65 -14.66
CA TYR A 220 -1.54 9.70 -15.70
C TYR A 220 -2.40 10.34 -16.78
N SER A 221 -3.25 11.31 -16.46
CA SER A 221 -3.98 12.08 -17.47
C SER A 221 -3.01 12.79 -18.42
N ILE A 222 -1.96 13.43 -17.89
CA ILE A 222 -0.92 14.09 -18.70
C ILE A 222 -0.19 13.07 -19.57
N VAL A 223 0.23 11.94 -19.01
CA VAL A 223 0.89 10.86 -19.74
C VAL A 223 0.01 10.36 -20.89
N ALA A 224 -1.27 10.06 -20.63
CA ALA A 224 -2.21 9.56 -21.61
C ALA A 224 -2.40 10.55 -22.78
N VAL A 225 -2.61 11.83 -22.47
CA VAL A 225 -2.78 12.90 -23.49
C VAL A 225 -1.52 13.05 -24.34
N LYS A 226 -0.34 13.12 -23.71
CA LYS A 226 0.94 13.32 -24.42
C LYS A 226 1.32 12.11 -25.27
N MET A 227 1.08 10.89 -24.78
CA MET A 227 1.34 9.67 -25.53
C MET A 227 0.42 9.55 -26.76
N LYS A 228 -0.87 9.86 -26.61
CA LYS A 228 -1.83 9.91 -27.73
C LYS A 228 -1.40 10.93 -28.78
N ARG A 229 -1.06 12.15 -28.36
CA ARG A 229 -0.61 13.23 -29.26
C ARG A 229 0.66 12.88 -30.04
N ARG A 230 1.60 12.15 -29.42
CA ARG A 230 2.86 11.74 -30.06
C ARG A 230 2.76 10.39 -30.79
N GLN A 231 1.56 9.79 -30.87
CA GLN A 231 1.34 8.44 -31.41
C GLN A 231 2.25 7.37 -30.79
N LEU A 232 2.70 7.55 -29.54
CA LEU A 232 3.58 6.63 -28.82
C LEU A 232 2.79 5.52 -28.08
N ALA A 233 1.51 5.33 -28.41
CA ALA A 233 0.61 4.38 -27.75
C ALA A 233 1.13 2.93 -27.79
N ASN A 234 1.84 2.54 -28.85
CA ASN A 234 2.39 1.19 -29.00
C ASN A 234 3.62 0.93 -28.08
N SER A 235 4.22 1.97 -27.50
CA SER A 235 5.29 1.88 -26.48
C SER A 235 4.74 1.96 -25.05
N ALA A 236 3.46 1.66 -24.82
CA ALA A 236 2.83 1.70 -23.50
C ALA A 236 3.13 0.49 -22.60
N LYS A 237 3.90 -0.49 -23.09
CA LYS A 237 4.21 -1.74 -22.39
C LYS A 237 4.85 -1.56 -21.00
N PRO A 238 5.83 -0.67 -20.76
CA PRO A 238 6.46 -0.51 -19.44
C PRO A 238 5.60 0.22 -18.39
N TYR A 239 4.47 0.84 -18.77
CA TYR A 239 3.59 1.53 -17.81
C TYR A 239 2.55 0.61 -17.17
N ARG A 240 2.33 -0.58 -17.73
CA ARG A 240 1.28 -1.51 -17.27
C ARG A 240 1.50 -1.96 -15.83
N ILE A 241 2.73 -2.31 -15.46
CA ILE A 241 3.07 -2.74 -14.11
C ILE A 241 2.81 -1.62 -13.11
N ILE A 242 3.30 -0.42 -13.42
CA ILE A 242 3.17 0.75 -12.55
C ILE A 242 1.68 1.08 -12.34
N ILE A 243 0.88 1.09 -13.41
CA ILE A 243 -0.58 1.31 -13.32
C ILE A 243 -1.23 0.19 -12.50
N ALA A 244 -0.90 -1.08 -12.75
CA ALA A 244 -1.47 -2.21 -12.02
C ALA A 244 -1.19 -2.13 -10.51
N VAL A 245 0.05 -1.83 -10.13
CA VAL A 245 0.47 -1.67 -8.73
C VAL A 245 -0.25 -0.48 -8.09
N THR A 246 -0.36 0.63 -8.83
CA THR A 246 -1.06 1.83 -8.35
C THR A 246 -2.55 1.56 -8.13
N VAL A 247 -3.21 0.91 -9.09
CA VAL A 247 -4.64 0.55 -8.99
C VAL A 247 -4.85 -0.43 -7.85
N SER A 248 -3.99 -1.44 -7.71
CA SER A 248 -4.03 -2.39 -6.59
C SER A 248 -3.97 -1.68 -5.25
N PHE A 249 -3.06 -0.71 -5.09
CA PHE A 249 -2.94 0.08 -3.86
C PHE A 249 -4.27 0.76 -3.51
N PHE A 250 -4.85 1.52 -4.46
CA PHE A 250 -6.08 2.25 -4.18
C PHE A 250 -7.29 1.32 -3.98
N LEU A 251 -7.38 0.21 -4.70
CA LEU A 251 -8.43 -0.79 -4.48
C LEU A 251 -8.34 -1.42 -3.10
N CYS A 252 -7.13 -1.69 -2.61
CA CYS A 252 -6.94 -2.29 -1.30
C CYS A 252 -7.16 -1.30 -0.15
N TYR A 253 -6.69 -0.06 -0.30
CA TYR A 253 -6.73 0.94 0.76
C TYR A 253 -8.01 1.79 0.78
N PHE A 254 -8.73 1.94 -0.35
CA PHE A 254 -9.96 2.73 -0.38
C PHE A 254 -11.01 2.26 0.65
N PRO A 255 -11.35 0.96 0.74
CA PRO A 255 -12.29 0.48 1.76
C PRO A 255 -11.79 0.79 3.18
N TYR A 256 -10.49 0.64 3.44
CA TYR A 256 -9.90 0.94 4.74
C TYR A 256 -10.10 2.41 5.13
N HIS A 257 -9.87 3.34 4.20
CA HIS A 257 -10.07 4.77 4.46
C HIS A 257 -11.55 5.14 4.63
N VAL A 258 -12.46 4.52 3.87
CA VAL A 258 -13.91 4.72 4.04
C VAL A 258 -14.36 4.30 5.45
N PHE A 259 -14.02 3.08 5.86
CA PHE A 259 -14.37 2.58 7.20
C PHE A 259 -13.73 3.40 8.31
N SER A 260 -12.50 3.85 8.10
CA SER A 260 -11.81 4.77 9.03
C SER A 260 -12.54 6.10 9.20
N LEU A 261 -13.08 6.67 8.12
CA LEU A 261 -13.86 7.92 8.19
C LEU A 261 -15.21 7.70 8.88
N LEU A 262 -15.87 6.57 8.61
CA LEU A 262 -17.12 6.19 9.28
C LEU A 262 -16.93 5.98 10.79
N GLU A 263 -15.76 5.50 11.22
CA GLU A 263 -15.42 5.31 12.63
C GLU A 263 -15.46 6.63 13.44
N ILE A 264 -15.22 7.79 12.80
CA ILE A 264 -15.31 9.09 13.46
C ILE A 264 -16.70 9.34 14.07
N SER A 265 -17.75 8.87 13.41
CA SER A 265 -19.15 9.09 13.79
C SER A 265 -19.70 7.98 14.69
N LYS A 266 -18.89 7.00 15.09
CA LYS A 266 -19.31 5.77 15.78
C LYS A 266 -20.18 6.02 17.03
N ASN A 267 -19.87 7.03 17.83
CA ASN A 267 -20.61 7.30 19.07
C ASN A 267 -22.03 7.82 18.84
N SER A 268 -22.27 8.49 17.71
CA SER A 268 -23.58 9.02 17.30
C SER A 268 -24.28 8.13 16.28
N SER A 269 -23.72 6.95 15.99
CA SER A 269 -24.22 6.03 14.96
C SER A 269 -25.22 5.00 15.52
N SER A 270 -26.10 4.52 14.63
CA SER A 270 -27.06 3.46 14.93
C SER A 270 -26.36 2.14 15.30
N HIS A 271 -27.11 1.20 15.89
CA HIS A 271 -26.59 -0.11 16.28
C HIS A 271 -26.03 -0.86 15.06
N GLU A 272 -26.71 -0.77 13.92
CA GLU A 272 -26.33 -1.42 12.66
C GLU A 272 -24.98 -0.91 12.15
N MET A 273 -24.75 0.40 12.20
CA MET A 273 -23.46 0.99 11.79
C MET A 273 -22.33 0.56 12.72
N LYS A 274 -22.57 0.48 14.04
CA LYS A 274 -21.57 -0.02 14.99
C LYS A 274 -21.20 -1.48 14.69
N MET A 275 -22.19 -2.31 14.34
CA MET A 275 -21.96 -3.70 13.92
C MET A 275 -21.20 -3.77 12.60
N ALA A 276 -21.58 -2.97 11.60
CA ALA A 276 -20.90 -2.90 10.32
C ALA A 276 -19.41 -2.50 10.49
N LEU A 277 -19.11 -1.52 11.34
CA LEU A 277 -17.73 -1.14 11.66
C LEU A 277 -16.97 -2.27 12.36
N TYR A 278 -17.62 -2.96 13.30
CA TYR A 278 -17.00 -4.05 14.06
C TYR A 278 -16.59 -5.24 13.17
N ILE A 279 -17.44 -5.60 12.20
CA ILE A 279 -17.17 -6.65 11.22
C ILE A 279 -16.25 -6.17 10.08
N GLY A 280 -16.48 -4.95 9.61
CA GLY A 280 -15.82 -4.44 8.41
C GLY A 280 -14.38 -4.01 8.63
N ILE A 281 -14.03 -3.40 9.77
CA ILE A 281 -12.66 -2.93 10.06
C ILE A 281 -11.61 -4.05 9.92
N PRO A 282 -11.79 -5.25 10.49
CA PRO A 282 -10.86 -6.37 10.30
C PRO A 282 -10.72 -6.78 8.82
N LEU A 283 -11.82 -6.83 8.07
CA LEU A 283 -11.83 -7.23 6.66
C LEU A 283 -11.10 -6.22 5.77
N VAL A 284 -11.41 -4.93 5.91
CA VAL A 284 -10.75 -3.88 5.11
C VAL A 284 -9.29 -3.69 5.52
N SER A 285 -8.94 -3.95 6.78
CA SER A 285 -7.53 -3.99 7.23
C SER A 285 -6.79 -5.18 6.61
N SER A 286 -7.44 -6.34 6.53
CA SER A 286 -6.93 -7.52 5.83
C SER A 286 -6.66 -7.26 4.36
N LEU A 287 -7.59 -6.60 3.68
CA LEU A 287 -7.42 -6.19 2.29
C LEU A 287 -6.26 -5.20 2.12
N ALA A 288 -6.17 -4.18 2.99
CA ALA A 288 -5.07 -3.21 2.95
C ALA A 288 -3.70 -3.86 3.16
N PHE A 289 -3.60 -4.84 4.07
CA PHE A 289 -2.35 -5.55 4.35
C PHE A 289 -1.94 -6.46 3.18
N PHE A 290 -2.92 -7.09 2.53
CA PHE A 290 -2.71 -7.93 1.35
C PHE A 290 -2.12 -7.17 0.16
N ASN A 291 -2.28 -5.83 0.09
CA ASN A 291 -1.61 -5.03 -0.93
C ASN A 291 -0.08 -5.25 -0.96
N SER A 292 0.54 -5.45 0.20
CA SER A 292 2.01 -5.58 0.31
C SER A 292 2.54 -6.89 -0.30
N CYS A 293 1.70 -7.91 -0.49
CA CYS A 293 2.10 -9.16 -1.13
C CYS A 293 1.65 -9.29 -2.59
N ILE A 294 0.74 -8.41 -3.06
CA ILE A 294 0.32 -8.38 -4.47
C ILE A 294 1.43 -7.83 -5.37
N ASN A 295 2.29 -6.94 -4.87
CA ASN A 295 3.28 -6.23 -5.68
C ASN A 295 4.24 -7.16 -6.46
N PRO A 296 4.90 -8.17 -5.85
CA PRO A 296 5.74 -9.12 -6.58
C PRO A 296 4.98 -9.94 -7.64
N ILE A 297 3.73 -10.30 -7.35
CA ILE A 297 2.84 -11.00 -8.29
C ILE A 297 2.64 -10.10 -9.52
N LEU A 298 2.29 -8.82 -9.32
CA LEU A 298 2.11 -7.89 -10.42
C LEU A 298 3.39 -7.70 -11.25
N TYR A 299 4.57 -7.69 -10.63
CA TYR A 299 5.84 -7.56 -11.36
C TYR A 299 6.07 -8.73 -12.34
N VAL A 300 5.80 -9.97 -11.89
CA VAL A 300 5.97 -11.18 -12.71
C VAL A 300 4.85 -11.30 -13.76
N PHE A 301 3.61 -11.03 -13.37
CA PHE A 301 2.46 -11.30 -14.21
C PHE A 301 2.14 -10.18 -15.21
N VAL A 302 2.57 -8.93 -14.97
CA VAL A 302 2.27 -7.78 -15.83
C VAL A 302 3.46 -7.35 -16.72
N GLY A 303 4.69 -7.82 -16.44
CA GLY A 303 5.94 -7.41 -17.12
C GLY A 303 6.17 -7.89 -18.57
N PRO A 304 6.32 -9.20 -18.86
CA PRO A 304 6.45 -9.72 -20.24
C PRO A 304 5.19 -10.43 -20.76
N ASP A 305 5.06 -10.57 -22.09
CA ASP A 305 3.97 -11.33 -22.73
C ASP A 305 3.96 -12.80 -22.21
N PHE A 306 2.78 -13.30 -21.83
CA PHE A 306 2.59 -14.57 -21.10
C PHE A 306 3.31 -15.78 -21.74
N LYS A 307 3.50 -15.78 -23.06
CA LYS A 307 4.19 -16.84 -23.81
C LYS A 307 5.71 -16.90 -23.58
N GLU A 308 6.38 -15.81 -23.20
CA GLU A 308 7.82 -15.83 -22.91
C GLU A 308 8.16 -16.22 -21.47
N LYS A 309 7.18 -16.19 -20.56
CA LYS A 309 7.37 -16.39 -19.12
C LYS A 309 7.89 -17.77 -18.73
N PHE A 310 7.55 -18.80 -19.49
CA PHE A 310 8.03 -20.17 -19.24
C PHE A 310 9.44 -20.43 -19.78
N ARG A 311 9.95 -19.54 -20.64
CA ARG A 311 11.28 -19.68 -21.28
C ARG A 311 12.33 -18.73 -20.70
N GLN A 312 11.91 -17.72 -19.93
CA GLN A 312 12.75 -16.69 -19.36
C GLN A 312 13.09 -16.99 -17.89
N SER A 313 14.31 -16.65 -17.47
CA SER A 313 14.70 -16.70 -16.06
C SER A 313 13.89 -15.70 -15.23
N ILE A 314 13.71 -15.99 -13.95
CA ILE A 314 13.11 -15.05 -12.99
C ILE A 314 13.83 -13.70 -13.04
N LEU A 315 15.16 -13.71 -13.18
CA LEU A 315 15.97 -12.50 -13.29
C LEU A 315 15.60 -11.67 -14.53
N SER A 316 15.47 -12.28 -15.70
CA SER A 316 15.12 -11.55 -16.93
C SER A 316 13.70 -10.99 -16.90
N THR A 317 12.79 -11.63 -16.16
CA THR A 317 11.43 -11.12 -15.95
C THR A 317 11.44 -9.82 -15.15
N PHE A 318 12.20 -9.78 -14.04
CA PHE A 318 12.36 -8.56 -13.24
C PHE A 318 13.14 -7.47 -13.99
N GLU A 319 14.17 -7.83 -14.76
CA GLU A 319 14.87 -6.90 -15.63
C GLU A 319 13.94 -6.24 -16.66
N GLY A 320 13.05 -7.02 -17.28
CA GLY A 320 12.01 -6.50 -18.16
C GLY A 320 11.02 -5.59 -17.43
N ALA A 321 10.56 -6.00 -16.25
CA ALA A 321 9.61 -5.24 -15.44
C ALA A 321 10.15 -3.87 -14.98
N PHE A 322 11.45 -3.79 -14.69
CA PHE A 322 12.10 -2.57 -14.22
C PHE A 322 12.84 -1.81 -15.32
N SER A 323 12.79 -2.30 -16.56
CA SER A 323 13.50 -1.71 -17.70
C SER A 323 13.11 -0.24 -17.92
N GLU A 324 14.11 0.55 -18.34
CA GLU A 324 13.93 1.97 -18.62
C GLU A 324 13.89 2.21 -20.13
N GLU A 325 12.69 2.22 -20.72
CA GLU A 325 12.56 2.72 -22.09
C GLU A 325 12.54 4.25 -22.08
N SER A 326 13.61 4.87 -22.57
CA SER A 326 13.64 6.33 -22.72
C SER A 326 12.74 6.77 -23.87
N VAL A 327 11.88 7.77 -23.62
CA VAL A 327 10.98 8.32 -24.65
C VAL A 327 11.78 8.88 -25.84
N LEU A 328 12.96 9.45 -25.58
CA LEU A 328 13.87 9.93 -26.62
C LEU A 328 14.42 8.78 -27.46
N GLY A 329 14.83 7.66 -26.83
CA GLY A 329 15.27 6.45 -27.52
C GLY A 329 14.20 5.87 -28.45
N SER A 330 12.96 5.78 -27.96
CA SER A 330 11.80 5.35 -28.77
C SER A 330 11.54 6.28 -29.97
N LEU A 331 11.60 7.60 -29.76
CA LEU A 331 11.46 8.59 -30.84
C LEU A 331 12.58 8.47 -31.88
N THR A 332 13.83 8.28 -31.45
CA THR A 332 14.98 8.10 -32.36
C THR A 332 14.92 6.78 -33.13
N SER A 333 14.54 5.67 -32.48
CA SER A 333 14.36 4.36 -33.11
C SER A 333 13.28 4.42 -34.19
N ARG A 334 12.15 5.07 -33.90
CA ARG A 334 11.06 5.24 -34.86
C ARG A 334 11.44 6.17 -36.02
N ARG A 335 12.23 7.21 -35.77
CA ARG A 335 12.76 8.08 -36.84
C ARG A 335 13.72 7.31 -37.76
N LYS A 336 14.58 6.44 -37.21
CA LYS A 336 15.43 5.53 -38.00
C LYS A 336 14.60 4.52 -38.80
N SER A 337 13.57 3.92 -38.20
CA SER A 337 12.65 3.00 -38.89
C SER A 337 11.89 3.67 -40.06
N ARG A 338 11.40 4.91 -39.87
CA ARG A 338 10.79 5.70 -40.95
C ARG A 338 11.78 6.06 -42.05
N SER A 339 12.98 6.50 -41.67
CA SER A 339 14.04 6.81 -42.64
C SER A 339 14.48 5.58 -43.43
N ALA A 340 14.52 4.39 -42.82
CA ALA A 340 14.87 3.14 -43.52
C ALA A 340 13.76 2.72 -44.50
N SER A 341 12.49 2.92 -44.15
CA SER A 341 11.35 2.60 -45.02
C SER A 341 11.13 3.62 -46.16
N GLU A 342 11.61 4.85 -46.03
CA GLU A 342 11.63 5.84 -47.13
C GLU A 342 12.78 5.63 -48.13
N VAL A 343 13.86 4.95 -47.73
CA VAL A 343 15.00 4.60 -48.61
C VAL A 343 14.71 3.34 -49.45
N GLU A 344 13.72 2.54 -49.06
CA GLU A 344 13.35 1.27 -49.69
C GLU A 344 12.19 1.43 -50.72
N VAL A 345 11.96 2.65 -51.22
CA VAL A 345 11.13 2.85 -52.42
C VAL A 345 11.96 2.41 -53.63
N PRO A 346 11.62 1.33 -54.34
CA PRO A 346 12.33 0.94 -55.54
C PRO A 346 12.21 2.07 -56.55
N ARG A 347 13.33 2.56 -57.08
CA ARG A 347 13.28 3.20 -58.39
C ARG A 347 13.03 2.09 -59.40
N VAL A 348 11.97 2.30 -60.18
CA VAL A 348 11.47 1.55 -61.34
C VAL A 348 10.45 0.47 -60.98
#